data_AF-A0A9E2ED86-F1
#
_entry.id   AF-A0A9E2ED86-F1
#
_cell.length_a   1.000
_cell.length_b   1.000
_cell.length_c   1.000
_cell.angle_alpha   90.00
_cell.angle_beta   90.00
_cell.angle_gamma   90.00
#
_symmetry.space_group_name_H-M   'P 1'
#
loop_
_entity.id
_entity.type
_entity.pdbx_description
1 polymer ?
#
loop_
_entity_poly.entity_id
_entity_poly.type
_entity_poly.pdbx_seq_one_letter_code
_entity_poly.pdbx_strand_id
1 'polypeptide(L)'
;MLTFTLVDVFGHLSFALIAVSYAVKDMIMLRAISVASGFIGLFYNYYLPGGPLWLAIVWVSLFMFINGGRIVQLYSEQRGVSFNEDEKELYETTFQEFSPVEFMKLMRLASWKEIPEDNFIAKEGEEFESLKLLYNGEVKIVIDGKEVARARDGAMIGEISFLQGGNATATVQAAQPCRCVVWPKEELRSLLKRNPTMDIAMKHIFSMDLTRKLLGDGGPEPLHV
;
A
#
# COMPACT_ATOMS: atom_id res chain seq x y z
N MET A 1 2.54 54.64 -18.14
CA MET A 1 1.78 53.38 -18.05
C MET A 1 2.76 52.24 -18.28
N LEU A 2 2.82 51.22 -17.41
CA LEU A 2 3.55 50.00 -17.74
C LEU A 2 2.83 49.36 -18.94
N THR A 3 3.47 49.33 -20.10
CA THR A 3 3.01 48.52 -21.22
C THR A 3 3.49 47.10 -20.98
N PHE A 4 2.60 46.22 -20.51
CA PHE A 4 2.90 44.79 -20.38
C PHE A 4 3.13 44.20 -21.77
N THR A 5 4.34 43.69 -21.99
CA THR A 5 4.63 42.91 -23.19
C THR A 5 4.09 41.49 -23.02
N LEU A 6 3.89 40.79 -24.14
CA LEU A 6 3.52 39.37 -24.10
C LEU A 6 4.54 38.54 -23.30
N VAL A 7 5.82 38.91 -23.34
CA VAL A 7 6.90 38.28 -22.58
C VAL A 7 6.69 38.46 -21.07
N ASP A 8 6.26 39.64 -20.62
CA ASP A 8 5.98 39.91 -19.19
C ASP A 8 4.84 39.05 -18.66
N VAL A 9 3.82 38.79 -19.50
CA VAL A 9 2.71 37.88 -19.17
C VAL A 9 3.23 36.46 -18.93
N PHE A 10 4.15 35.96 -19.77
CA PHE A 10 4.78 34.66 -19.56
C PHE A 10 5.63 34.62 -18.28
N GLY A 11 6.34 35.70 -17.96
CA GLY A 11 7.09 35.83 -16.71
C GLY A 11 6.17 35.69 -15.49
N HIS A 12 5.10 36.49 -15.42
CA HIS A 12 4.12 36.40 -14.33
C HIS A 12 3.44 35.04 -14.26
N LEU A 13 3.09 34.43 -15.38
CA LEU A 13 2.49 33.10 -15.43
C LEU A 13 3.45 32.01 -14.89
N SER A 14 4.74 32.07 -15.24
CA SER A 14 5.75 31.16 -14.68
C SER A 14 5.79 31.28 -13.15
N PHE A 15 5.89 32.51 -12.62
CA PHE A 15 5.95 32.76 -11.18
C PHE A 15 4.65 32.38 -10.45
N ALA A 16 3.49 32.59 -11.07
CA ALA A 16 2.22 32.16 -10.51
C ALA A 16 2.13 30.63 -10.42
N LEU A 17 2.52 29.89 -11.47
CA LEU A 17 2.50 28.44 -11.45
C LEU A 17 3.47 27.84 -10.44
N ILE A 18 4.68 28.38 -10.29
CA ILE A 18 5.61 27.89 -9.25
C ILE A 18 5.04 28.18 -7.85
N ALA A 19 4.41 29.33 -7.63
CA ALA A 19 3.74 29.63 -6.36
C ALA A 19 2.59 28.65 -6.08
N VAL A 20 1.77 28.34 -7.08
CA VAL A 20 0.71 27.32 -6.98
C VAL A 20 1.32 25.95 -6.64
N SER A 21 2.47 25.59 -7.24
CA SER A 21 3.11 24.31 -6.93
C SER A 21 3.44 24.18 -5.44
N TYR A 22 3.82 25.26 -4.74
CA TYR A 22 4.09 25.24 -3.31
C TYR A 22 2.82 25.09 -2.44
N ALA A 23 1.64 25.35 -2.99
CA ALA A 23 0.37 25.18 -2.28
C ALA A 23 -0.23 23.77 -2.44
N VAL A 24 0.23 22.99 -3.42
CA VAL A 24 -0.30 21.65 -3.73
C VAL A 24 0.32 20.61 -2.79
N LYS A 25 -0.51 19.76 -2.19
CA LYS A 25 -0.08 18.66 -1.31
C LYS A 25 0.33 17.40 -2.08
N ASP A 26 -0.28 17.16 -3.23
CA ASP A 26 0.02 15.99 -4.06
C ASP A 26 1.43 16.08 -4.64
N MET A 27 2.26 15.08 -4.35
CA MET A 27 3.68 15.09 -4.71
C MET A 27 3.90 15.00 -6.23
N ILE A 28 3.03 14.35 -7.00
CA ILE A 28 3.19 14.24 -8.45
C ILE A 28 2.75 15.54 -9.11
N MET A 29 1.60 16.07 -8.71
CA MET A 29 1.03 17.31 -9.24
C MET A 29 1.92 18.52 -8.94
N LEU A 30 2.47 18.63 -7.72
CA LEU A 30 3.45 19.67 -7.40
C LEU A 30 4.62 19.65 -8.40
N ARG A 31 5.21 18.48 -8.64
CA ARG A 31 6.36 18.33 -9.54
C ARG A 31 5.98 18.63 -10.99
N ALA A 32 4.81 18.15 -11.43
CA ALA A 32 4.30 18.40 -12.78
C ALA A 32 4.09 19.91 -13.02
N ILE A 33 3.51 20.63 -12.05
CA ILE A 33 3.34 22.08 -12.13
C ILE A 33 4.69 22.79 -12.11
N SER A 34 5.65 22.37 -11.27
CA SER A 34 7.01 22.94 -11.28
C SER A 34 7.71 22.77 -12.63
N VAL A 35 7.56 21.61 -13.28
CA VAL A 35 8.11 21.35 -14.62
C VAL A 35 7.43 22.21 -15.68
N ALA A 36 6.09 22.30 -15.66
CA ALA A 36 5.32 23.16 -16.56
C ALA A 36 5.70 24.64 -16.41
N SER A 37 5.82 25.13 -15.17
CA SER A 37 6.33 26.46 -14.87
C SER A 37 7.74 26.67 -15.41
N GLY A 38 8.61 25.65 -15.29
CA GLY A 38 9.97 25.65 -15.81
C GLY A 38 10.03 25.91 -17.32
N PHE A 39 9.20 25.23 -18.12
CA PHE A 39 9.13 25.48 -19.57
C PHE A 39 8.75 26.93 -19.90
N ILE A 40 7.78 27.49 -19.18
CA ILE A 40 7.38 28.90 -19.35
C ILE A 40 8.50 29.84 -18.90
N GLY A 41 9.17 29.52 -17.79
CA GLY A 41 10.31 30.26 -17.28
C GLY A 41 11.49 30.27 -18.25
N LEU A 42 11.77 29.17 -18.94
CA LEU A 42 12.80 29.11 -19.99
C LEU A 42 12.45 30.01 -21.17
N PHE A 43 11.19 29.98 -21.63
CA PHE A 43 10.72 30.88 -22.69
C PHE A 43 10.90 32.34 -22.28
N TYR A 44 10.39 32.73 -21.10
CA TYR A 44 10.51 34.08 -20.59
C TYR A 44 11.98 34.55 -20.51
N ASN A 45 12.86 33.76 -19.89
CA ASN A 45 14.26 34.17 -19.67
C ASN A 45 15.10 34.19 -20.96
N TYR A 46 14.68 33.49 -22.02
CA TYR A 46 15.38 33.50 -23.31
C TYR A 46 14.99 34.70 -24.18
N TYR A 47 13.70 35.08 -24.19
CA TYR A 47 13.15 36.13 -25.06
C TYR A 47 13.08 37.52 -24.42
N LEU A 48 13.83 37.75 -23.34
CA LEU A 48 13.92 39.07 -22.73
C LEU A 48 14.49 40.11 -23.70
N PRO A 49 13.99 41.36 -23.71
CA PRO A 49 14.49 42.42 -24.59
C PRO A 49 15.99 42.74 -24.41
N GLY A 50 16.53 42.50 -23.21
CA GLY A 50 17.95 42.66 -22.88
C GLY A 50 18.83 41.46 -23.28
N GLY A 51 18.25 40.45 -23.93
CA GLY A 51 18.89 39.18 -24.27
C GLY A 51 18.69 38.08 -23.22
N PRO A 52 19.15 36.84 -23.52
CA PRO A 52 18.92 35.69 -22.65
C PRO A 52 19.61 35.81 -21.27
N LEU A 53 18.85 35.57 -20.20
CA LEU A 53 19.39 35.45 -18.84
C LEU A 53 19.89 34.02 -18.59
N TRP A 54 21.10 33.73 -19.07
CA TRP A 54 21.71 32.40 -18.97
C TRP A 54 21.76 31.83 -17.55
N LEU A 55 22.03 32.67 -16.54
CA LEU A 55 22.04 32.23 -15.14
C LEU A 55 20.69 31.63 -14.73
N ALA A 56 19.58 32.32 -15.04
CA ALA A 56 18.24 31.84 -14.73
C ALA A 56 17.88 30.59 -15.55
N ILE A 57 18.21 30.58 -16.84
CA ILE A 57 17.98 29.45 -17.75
C ILE A 57 18.65 28.17 -17.21
N VAL A 58 19.90 28.25 -16.75
CA VAL A 58 20.63 27.10 -16.20
C VAL A 58 19.93 26.55 -14.95
N TRP A 59 19.57 27.41 -13.99
CA TRP A 59 18.92 26.98 -12.75
C TRP A 59 17.52 26.43 -12.98
N VAL A 60 16.71 27.07 -13.83
CA VAL A 60 15.38 26.58 -14.21
C VAL A 60 15.49 25.21 -14.88
N SER A 61 16.47 25.03 -15.78
CA SER A 61 16.71 23.74 -16.45
C SER A 61 17.10 22.64 -15.46
N LEU A 62 17.98 22.94 -14.50
CA LEU A 62 18.39 21.99 -13.46
C LEU A 62 17.20 21.57 -12.58
N PHE A 63 16.41 22.53 -12.11
CA PHE A 63 15.23 22.22 -11.31
C PHE A 63 14.19 21.44 -12.11
N MET A 64 13.97 21.79 -13.37
CA MET A 64 13.07 21.05 -14.25
C MET A 64 13.52 19.60 -14.43
N PHE A 65 14.82 19.36 -14.61
CA PHE A 65 15.40 18.01 -14.71
C PHE A 65 15.21 17.22 -13.42
N ILE A 66 15.50 17.82 -12.25
CA ILE A 66 15.30 17.16 -10.94
C ILE A 66 13.82 16.80 -10.73
N ASN A 67 12.90 17.72 -11.00
CA ASN A 67 11.47 17.48 -10.83
C ASN A 67 10.96 16.43 -11.83
N GLY A 68 11.44 16.43 -13.07
CA GLY A 68 11.14 15.40 -14.07
C GLY A 68 11.63 14.02 -13.65
N GLY A 69 12.87 13.90 -13.16
CA GLY A 69 13.42 12.65 -12.62
C GLY A 69 12.60 12.11 -11.44
N ARG A 70 12.13 12.98 -10.54
CA ARG A 70 11.25 12.60 -9.42
C ARG A 70 9.88 12.10 -9.88
N ILE A 71 9.30 12.70 -10.92
CA ILE A 71 8.05 12.21 -11.52
C ILE A 71 8.27 10.79 -12.06
N VAL A 72 9.34 10.58 -12.82
CA VAL A 72 9.66 9.25 -13.38
C VAL A 72 9.89 8.22 -12.27
N GLN A 73 10.61 8.58 -11.21
CA GLN A 73 10.84 7.72 -10.06
C GLN A 73 9.51 7.30 -9.40
N LEU A 74 8.66 8.26 -9.02
CA LEU A 74 7.37 8.00 -8.38
C LEU A 74 6.45 7.15 -9.26
N TYR A 75 6.50 7.39 -10.57
CA TYR A 75 5.68 6.65 -11.51
C TYR A 75 6.17 5.22 -11.75
N SER A 76 7.49 5.04 -11.79
CA SER A 76 8.11 3.72 -11.87
C SER A 76 7.85 2.89 -10.60
N GLU A 77 7.79 3.54 -9.43
CA GLU A 77 7.44 2.88 -8.16
C GLU A 77 5.99 2.37 -8.15
N GLN A 78 5.09 2.94 -8.97
CA GLN A 78 3.69 2.54 -9.03
C GLN A 78 3.33 1.61 -10.21
N ARG A 79 4.07 1.65 -11.32
CA ARG A 79 3.69 0.96 -12.59
C ARG A 79 4.30 -0.42 -12.82
N GLY A 80 5.27 -0.86 -12.02
CA GLY A 80 6.06 -2.07 -12.33
C GLY A 80 5.38 -3.41 -12.02
N VAL A 81 4.11 -3.41 -11.65
CA VAL A 81 3.44 -4.57 -11.05
C VAL A 81 2.12 -4.83 -11.74
N SER A 82 1.99 -6.01 -12.34
CA SER A 82 0.72 -6.58 -12.80
C SER A 82 0.23 -7.61 -11.79
N PHE A 83 -1.03 -7.50 -11.39
CA PHE A 83 -1.72 -8.51 -10.57
C PHE A 83 -2.46 -9.50 -11.47
N ASN A 84 -2.50 -10.77 -11.07
CA ASN A 84 -3.56 -11.66 -11.55
C ASN A 84 -4.91 -11.34 -10.85
N GLU A 85 -6.00 -12.00 -11.23
CA GLU A 85 -7.34 -11.70 -10.69
C GLU A 85 -7.41 -11.89 -9.16
N ASP A 86 -6.92 -13.02 -8.65
CA ASP A 86 -6.91 -13.32 -7.22
C ASP A 86 -6.04 -12.33 -6.42
N GLU A 87 -4.86 -11.99 -6.93
CA GLU A 87 -3.95 -11.01 -6.33
C GLU A 87 -4.56 -9.62 -6.31
N LYS A 88 -5.27 -9.24 -7.39
CA LYS A 88 -5.92 -7.95 -7.50
C LYS A 88 -7.04 -7.83 -6.48
N GLU A 89 -7.90 -8.83 -6.40
CA GLU A 89 -8.98 -8.87 -5.41
C GLU A 89 -8.41 -8.78 -4.00
N LEU A 90 -7.40 -9.60 -3.69
CA LEU A 90 -6.78 -9.61 -2.37
C LEU A 90 -6.15 -8.27 -2.00
N TYR A 91 -5.51 -7.61 -2.97
CA TYR A 91 -4.96 -6.27 -2.81
C TYR A 91 -6.05 -5.24 -2.48
N GLU A 92 -7.13 -5.24 -3.27
CA GLU A 92 -8.23 -4.28 -3.14
C GLU A 92 -9.04 -4.49 -1.85
N THR A 93 -9.21 -5.72 -1.36
CA THR A 93 -10.03 -6.00 -0.17
C THR A 93 -9.26 -5.97 1.14
N THR A 94 -8.02 -6.45 1.16
CA THR A 94 -7.29 -6.75 2.41
C THR A 94 -5.99 -5.96 2.54
N PHE A 95 -5.27 -5.73 1.44
CA PHE A 95 -3.92 -5.14 1.48
C PHE A 95 -3.84 -3.72 0.87
N GLN A 96 -4.94 -2.97 0.84
CA GLN A 96 -4.99 -1.61 0.28
C GLN A 96 -4.02 -0.61 0.95
N GLU A 97 -3.59 -0.88 2.19
CA GLU A 97 -2.60 -0.09 2.93
C GLU A 97 -1.17 -0.28 2.41
N PHE A 98 -0.92 -1.29 1.57
CA PHE A 98 0.36 -1.52 0.93
C PHE A 98 0.44 -0.77 -0.38
N SER A 99 1.63 -0.30 -0.76
CA SER A 99 1.86 0.02 -2.17
C SER A 99 1.80 -1.27 -3.03
N PRO A 100 1.47 -1.18 -4.33
CA PRO A 100 1.44 -2.36 -5.20
C PRO A 100 2.75 -3.17 -5.20
N VAL A 101 3.89 -2.47 -5.12
CA VAL A 101 5.22 -3.10 -5.06
C VAL A 101 5.45 -3.83 -3.74
N GLU A 102 5.04 -3.24 -2.61
CA GLU A 102 5.15 -3.89 -1.30
C GLU A 102 4.24 -5.12 -1.20
N PHE A 103 3.01 -5.04 -1.71
CA PHE A 103 2.11 -6.19 -1.79
C PHE A 103 2.73 -7.31 -2.63
N MET A 104 3.35 -7.03 -3.78
CA MET A 104 4.02 -8.08 -4.54
C MET A 104 5.25 -8.67 -3.84
N LYS A 105 5.98 -7.87 -3.06
CA LYS A 105 7.06 -8.43 -2.22
C LYS A 105 6.49 -9.44 -1.23
N LEU A 106 5.32 -9.17 -0.65
CA LEU A 106 4.61 -10.09 0.23
C LEU A 106 4.16 -11.34 -0.52
N MET A 107 3.52 -11.20 -1.68
CA MET A 107 3.00 -12.31 -2.47
C MET A 107 4.10 -13.21 -3.05
N ARG A 108 5.29 -12.69 -3.32
CA ARG A 108 6.46 -13.50 -3.76
C ARG A 108 6.95 -14.49 -2.70
N LEU A 109 6.70 -14.22 -1.42
CA LEU A 109 7.00 -15.16 -0.32
C LEU A 109 5.83 -16.11 -0.04
N ALA A 110 4.67 -15.84 -0.64
CA ALA A 110 3.45 -16.57 -0.38
C ALA A 110 3.34 -17.82 -1.24
N SER A 111 2.59 -18.79 -0.74
CA SER A 111 2.10 -19.92 -1.54
C SER A 111 0.60 -20.08 -1.36
N TRP A 112 -0.10 -20.42 -2.44
CA TRP A 112 -1.51 -20.79 -2.38
C TRP A 112 -1.64 -22.24 -1.93
N LYS A 113 -2.54 -22.52 -0.99
CA LYS A 113 -2.86 -23.88 -0.53
C LYS A 113 -4.36 -24.10 -0.48
N GLU A 114 -4.80 -25.19 -1.06
CA GLU A 114 -6.15 -25.72 -0.88
C GLU A 114 -6.17 -26.65 0.34
N ILE A 115 -7.22 -26.54 1.13
CA ILE A 115 -7.40 -27.30 2.36
C ILE A 115 -8.80 -27.92 2.30
N PRO A 116 -8.91 -29.26 2.22
CA PRO A 116 -10.21 -29.93 2.24
C PRO A 116 -10.98 -29.67 3.52
N GLU A 117 -12.30 -29.84 3.47
CA GLU A 117 -13.16 -29.87 4.65
C GLU A 117 -12.63 -30.87 5.69
N ASP A 118 -12.84 -30.56 6.97
CA ASP A 118 -12.38 -31.31 8.13
C ASP A 118 -10.85 -31.45 8.30
N ASN A 119 -10.04 -30.91 7.40
CA ASN A 119 -8.59 -30.87 7.61
C ASN A 119 -8.20 -29.78 8.61
N PHE A 120 -7.20 -30.09 9.44
CA PHE A 120 -6.63 -29.14 10.38
C PHE A 120 -5.72 -28.13 9.68
N ILE A 121 -5.93 -26.85 9.96
CA ILE A 121 -5.10 -25.74 9.51
C ILE A 121 -4.00 -25.45 10.54
N ALA A 122 -4.38 -25.48 11.82
CA ALA A 122 -3.54 -25.32 13.00
C ALA A 122 -4.12 -26.17 14.14
N LYS A 123 -3.29 -26.62 15.07
CA LYS A 123 -3.72 -27.37 16.26
C LYS A 123 -3.24 -26.68 17.52
N GLU A 124 -4.11 -26.57 18.50
CA GLU A 124 -3.81 -25.94 19.78
C GLU A 124 -2.59 -26.60 20.45
N GLY A 125 -1.67 -25.78 20.94
CA GLY A 125 -0.46 -26.22 21.61
C GLY A 125 0.65 -26.74 20.68
N GLU A 126 0.39 -26.93 19.39
CA GLU A 126 1.42 -27.29 18.40
C GLU A 126 2.13 -26.04 17.85
N GLU A 127 3.37 -26.26 17.40
CA GLU A 127 4.16 -25.22 16.74
C GLU A 127 3.49 -24.80 15.43
N PHE A 128 3.37 -23.48 15.20
CA PHE A 128 2.72 -22.93 14.02
C PHE A 128 3.63 -21.92 13.31
N GLU A 129 4.38 -22.46 12.35
CA GLU A 129 5.48 -21.79 11.63
C GLU A 129 5.05 -21.06 10.35
N SER A 130 3.74 -20.81 10.20
CA SER A 130 3.20 -20.06 9.07
C SER A 130 2.15 -19.07 9.52
N LEU A 131 2.06 -17.95 8.81
CA LEU A 131 0.87 -17.10 8.81
C LEU A 131 0.01 -17.51 7.61
N LYS A 132 -1.30 -17.61 7.79
CA LYS A 132 -2.23 -17.90 6.69
C LYS A 132 -3.31 -16.84 6.62
N LEU A 133 -3.74 -16.51 5.42
CA LEU A 133 -4.94 -15.72 5.15
C LEU A 133 -5.94 -16.63 4.45
N LEU A 134 -7.14 -16.75 4.99
CA LEU A 134 -8.25 -17.45 4.36
C LEU A 134 -8.76 -16.58 3.20
N TYR A 135 -8.47 -16.98 1.97
CA TYR A 135 -8.93 -16.25 0.78
C TYR A 135 -10.39 -16.61 0.48
N ASN A 136 -10.72 -17.90 0.51
CA ASN A 136 -12.09 -18.38 0.39
C ASN A 136 -12.34 -19.59 1.29
N GLY A 137 -13.49 -19.65 1.96
CA GLY A 137 -13.95 -20.80 2.74
C GLY A 137 -14.48 -20.41 4.12
N GLU A 138 -14.63 -21.40 4.99
CA GLU A 138 -15.06 -21.19 6.38
C GLU A 138 -14.27 -22.16 7.26
N VAL A 139 -13.81 -21.64 8.40
CA VAL A 139 -13.06 -22.40 9.39
C VAL A 139 -13.74 -22.28 10.74
N LYS A 140 -13.69 -23.37 11.52
CA LYS A 140 -14.10 -23.37 12.92
C LYS A 140 -12.87 -23.25 13.82
N ILE A 141 -12.99 -22.43 14.85
CA ILE A 141 -11.95 -22.16 15.84
C ILE A 141 -12.38 -22.86 17.12
N VAL A 142 -11.52 -23.76 17.62
CA VAL A 142 -11.78 -24.64 18.75
C VAL A 142 -10.71 -24.41 19.81
N ILE A 143 -11.13 -24.14 21.04
CA ILE A 143 -10.26 -23.99 22.22
C ILE A 143 -10.76 -24.96 23.29
N ASP A 144 -9.85 -25.72 23.91
CA ASP A 144 -10.21 -26.72 24.93
C ASP A 144 -11.32 -27.70 24.46
N GLY A 145 -11.31 -28.05 23.17
CA GLY A 145 -12.29 -28.94 22.55
C GLY A 145 -13.68 -28.34 22.31
N LYS A 146 -13.89 -27.05 22.56
CA LYS A 146 -15.16 -26.34 22.30
C LYS A 146 -15.01 -25.38 21.14
N GLU A 147 -15.96 -25.41 20.21
CA GLU A 147 -16.05 -24.40 19.14
C GLU A 147 -16.40 -23.04 19.77
N VAL A 148 -15.51 -22.06 19.61
CA VAL A 148 -15.66 -20.72 20.20
C VAL A 148 -16.03 -19.67 19.16
N ALA A 149 -15.68 -19.91 17.90
CA ALA A 149 -15.94 -18.98 16.80
C ALA A 149 -15.84 -19.69 15.45
N ARG A 150 -16.35 -19.02 14.42
CA ARG A 150 -16.11 -19.33 13.01
C ARG A 150 -15.50 -18.11 12.34
N ALA A 151 -14.73 -18.34 11.28
CA ALA A 151 -14.14 -17.28 10.48
C ALA A 151 -14.26 -17.60 8.99
N ARG A 152 -14.41 -16.55 8.18
CA ARG A 152 -14.62 -16.62 6.72
C ARG A 152 -13.53 -15.84 5.99
N ASP A 153 -13.71 -15.70 4.69
CA ASP A 153 -12.89 -14.95 3.74
C ASP A 153 -12.33 -13.65 4.36
N GLY A 154 -11.02 -13.45 4.19
CA GLY A 154 -10.27 -12.34 4.76
C GLY A 154 -9.74 -12.57 6.18
N ALA A 155 -10.05 -13.70 6.83
CA ALA A 155 -9.55 -14.01 8.16
C ALA A 155 -8.07 -14.42 8.17
N MET A 156 -7.28 -13.81 9.04
CA MET A 156 -5.91 -14.27 9.30
C MET A 156 -5.91 -15.48 10.25
N ILE A 157 -4.93 -16.36 10.12
CA ILE A 157 -4.73 -17.52 10.99
C ILE A 157 -3.25 -17.58 11.37
N GLY A 158 -2.97 -17.57 12.68
CA GLY A 158 -1.61 -17.56 13.22
C GLY A 158 -1.07 -16.16 13.49
N GLU A 159 -1.89 -15.12 13.38
CA GLU A 159 -1.55 -13.73 13.67
C GLU A 159 -1.09 -13.52 15.12
N ILE A 160 -1.73 -14.19 16.08
CA ILE A 160 -1.36 -14.12 17.50
C ILE A 160 0.03 -14.71 17.72
N SER A 161 0.27 -15.92 17.20
CA SER A 161 1.58 -16.57 17.33
C SER A 161 2.66 -15.86 16.50
N PHE A 162 2.29 -15.16 15.43
CA PHE A 162 3.18 -14.30 14.65
C PHE A 162 3.63 -13.09 15.47
N LEU A 163 2.71 -12.41 16.15
CA LEU A 163 2.97 -11.21 16.93
C LEU A 163 3.66 -11.49 18.27
N GLN A 164 3.16 -12.48 19.02
CA GLN A 164 3.62 -12.76 20.39
C GLN A 164 4.69 -13.86 20.44
N GLY A 165 4.86 -14.64 19.36
CA GLY A 165 5.62 -15.88 19.40
C GLY A 165 4.82 -17.02 20.04
N GLY A 166 5.47 -18.19 20.19
CA GLY A 166 4.87 -19.36 20.82
C GLY A 166 4.00 -20.21 19.89
N ASN A 167 3.30 -21.17 20.50
CA ASN A 167 2.50 -22.19 19.83
C ASN A 167 1.11 -21.66 19.44
N ALA A 168 0.38 -22.40 18.62
CA ALA A 168 -0.99 -22.04 18.29
C ALA A 168 -1.88 -22.04 19.55
N THR A 169 -2.64 -20.96 19.74
CA THR A 169 -3.51 -20.74 20.90
C THR A 169 -4.88 -21.39 20.76
N ALA A 170 -5.20 -21.91 19.57
CA ALA A 170 -6.47 -22.55 19.26
C ALA A 170 -6.25 -23.55 18.12
N THR A 171 -7.11 -24.56 18.06
CA THR A 171 -7.23 -25.43 16.91
C THR A 171 -8.09 -24.73 15.86
N VAL A 172 -7.62 -24.73 14.61
CA VAL A 172 -8.37 -24.19 13.47
C VAL A 172 -8.55 -25.31 12.46
N GLN A 173 -9.81 -25.63 12.16
CA GLN A 173 -10.17 -26.71 11.26
C GLN A 173 -11.07 -26.18 10.15
N ALA A 174 -10.88 -26.66 8.92
CA ALA A 174 -11.73 -26.31 7.80
C ALA A 174 -13.16 -26.85 8.05
N ALA A 175 -14.16 -25.96 7.96
CA ALA A 175 -15.58 -26.31 8.05
C ALA A 175 -16.21 -26.50 6.65
N GLN A 176 -15.50 -26.07 5.60
CA GLN A 176 -15.77 -26.35 4.19
C GLN A 176 -14.43 -26.32 3.43
N PRO A 177 -14.35 -26.73 2.15
CA PRO A 177 -13.12 -26.57 1.37
C PRO A 177 -12.63 -25.11 1.40
N CYS A 178 -11.37 -24.92 1.73
CA CYS A 178 -10.75 -23.61 1.91
C CYS A 178 -9.60 -23.41 0.93
N ARG A 179 -9.40 -22.16 0.50
CA ARG A 179 -8.22 -21.71 -0.22
C ARG A 179 -7.52 -20.64 0.60
N CYS A 180 -6.25 -20.83 0.89
CA CYS A 180 -5.45 -19.95 1.75
C CYS A 180 -4.22 -19.44 1.03
N VAL A 181 -3.84 -18.20 1.36
CA VAL A 181 -2.50 -17.66 1.11
C VAL A 181 -1.64 -17.94 2.33
N VAL A 182 -0.45 -18.51 2.14
CA VAL A 182 0.41 -19.02 3.23
C VAL A 182 1.79 -18.41 3.14
N TRP A 183 2.23 -17.77 4.23
CA TRP A 183 3.56 -17.20 4.39
C TRP A 183 4.36 -17.97 5.46
N PRO A 184 5.61 -18.38 5.18
CA PRO A 184 6.53 -18.84 6.20
C PRO A 184 6.83 -17.72 7.21
N LYS A 185 6.72 -18.02 8.50
CA LYS A 185 6.80 -17.02 9.58
C LYS A 185 8.14 -16.28 9.59
N GLU A 186 9.23 -17.01 9.47
CA GLU A 186 10.59 -16.46 9.53
C GLU A 186 10.93 -15.60 8.30
N GLU A 187 10.52 -16.01 7.11
CA GLU A 187 10.71 -15.24 5.88
C GLU A 187 9.90 -13.94 5.91
N LEU A 188 8.64 -14.02 6.32
CA LEU A 188 7.78 -12.86 6.47
C LEU A 188 8.34 -11.90 7.53
N ARG A 189 8.76 -12.38 8.70
CA ARG A 189 9.40 -11.55 9.73
C ARG A 189 10.66 -10.86 9.21
N SER A 190 11.50 -11.57 8.47
CA SER A 190 12.70 -11.01 7.86
C SER A 190 12.37 -9.88 6.86
N LEU A 191 11.32 -10.06 6.05
CA LEU A 191 10.85 -9.04 5.12
C LEU A 191 10.34 -7.78 5.86
N LEU A 192 9.47 -7.95 6.86
CA LEU A 192 8.89 -6.83 7.62
C LEU A 192 9.96 -6.07 8.40
N LYS A 193 10.93 -6.77 9.00
CA LYS A 193 12.06 -6.15 9.70
C LYS A 193 12.91 -5.26 8.79
N ARG A 194 13.04 -5.62 7.51
CA ARG A 194 13.79 -4.84 6.51
C ARG A 194 12.99 -3.70 5.89
N ASN A 195 11.66 -3.70 6.03
CA ASN A 195 10.77 -2.73 5.40
C ASN A 195 9.77 -2.18 6.46
N PRO A 196 10.13 -1.13 7.21
CA PRO A 196 9.30 -0.64 8.33
C PRO A 196 7.88 -0.19 7.95
N THR A 197 7.69 0.34 6.73
CA THR A 197 6.37 0.71 6.20
C THR A 197 5.46 -0.52 6.07
N MET A 198 5.99 -1.62 5.56
CA MET A 198 5.27 -2.89 5.44
C MET A 198 4.92 -3.49 6.80
N ASP A 199 5.82 -3.38 7.79
CA ASP A 199 5.57 -3.86 9.16
C ASP A 199 4.40 -3.12 9.80
N ILE A 200 4.32 -1.79 9.65
CA ILE A 200 3.21 -0.99 10.15
C ILE A 200 1.90 -1.40 9.46
N ALA A 201 1.90 -1.54 8.13
CA ALA A 201 0.72 -1.95 7.37
C ALA A 201 0.24 -3.37 7.75
N MET A 202 1.16 -4.34 7.94
CA MET A 202 0.81 -5.68 8.41
C MET A 202 0.19 -5.66 9.82
N LYS A 203 0.77 -4.88 10.75
CA LYS A 203 0.24 -4.74 12.11
C LYS A 203 -1.16 -4.13 12.11
N HIS A 204 -1.43 -3.19 11.20
CA HIS A 204 -2.76 -2.63 11.02
C HIS A 204 -3.76 -3.72 10.58
N ILE A 205 -3.42 -4.55 9.59
CA ILE A 205 -4.26 -5.67 9.14
C ILE A 205 -4.53 -6.64 10.30
N PHE A 206 -3.52 -7.02 11.07
CA PHE A 206 -3.71 -7.88 12.24
C PHE A 206 -4.64 -7.25 13.28
N SER A 207 -4.51 -5.95 13.53
CA SER A 207 -5.37 -5.23 14.46
C SER A 207 -6.83 -5.26 14.00
N MET A 208 -7.08 -5.04 12.71
CA MET A 208 -8.44 -5.08 12.14
C MET A 208 -9.04 -6.48 12.22
N ASP A 209 -8.27 -7.51 11.85
CA ASP A 209 -8.70 -8.91 11.90
C ASP A 209 -9.02 -9.38 13.33
N LEU A 210 -8.13 -9.10 14.29
CA LEU A 210 -8.35 -9.42 15.70
C LEU A 210 -9.58 -8.67 16.24
N THR A 211 -9.76 -7.40 15.88
CA THR A 211 -10.94 -6.63 16.29
C THR A 211 -12.22 -7.27 15.76
N ARG A 212 -12.24 -7.69 14.48
CA ARG A 212 -13.39 -8.39 13.88
C ARG A 212 -13.71 -9.68 14.63
N LYS A 213 -12.70 -10.49 14.96
CA LYS A 213 -12.88 -11.73 15.71
C LYS A 213 -13.38 -11.50 17.14
N LEU A 214 -12.90 -10.45 17.82
CA LEU A 214 -13.32 -10.10 19.19
C LEU A 214 -14.75 -9.57 19.26
N LEU A 215 -15.17 -8.80 18.25
CA LEU A 215 -16.54 -8.31 18.14
C LEU A 215 -17.53 -9.41 17.73
N GLY A 216 -17.03 -10.57 17.27
CA GLY A 216 -17.82 -11.64 16.68
C GLY A 216 -18.46 -11.22 15.36
N ASP A 217 -19.02 -12.17 14.61
CA ASP A 217 -19.95 -11.90 13.48
C ASP A 217 -21.29 -11.27 13.96
N GLY A 218 -21.22 -10.40 14.97
CA GLY A 218 -22.28 -9.56 15.52
C GLY A 218 -21.79 -8.12 15.57
N GLY A 219 -21.44 -7.55 14.42
CA GLY A 219 -21.31 -6.09 14.29
C GLY A 219 -22.56 -5.39 14.84
N PRO A 220 -22.45 -4.14 15.35
CA PRO A 220 -23.60 -3.44 15.89
C PRO A 220 -24.73 -3.41 14.86
N GLU A 221 -25.94 -3.79 15.27
CA GLU A 221 -27.16 -3.57 14.49
C GLU A 221 -27.14 -2.13 13.95
N PRO A 222 -27.47 -1.90 12.66
CA PRO A 222 -27.60 -0.55 12.17
C PRO A 222 -28.64 0.15 13.04
N LEU A 223 -28.23 1.23 13.70
CA LEU A 223 -29.15 2.13 14.37
C LEU A 223 -30.19 2.55 13.33
N HIS A 224 -31.41 2.02 13.47
CA HIS A 224 -32.56 2.57 12.80
C HIS A 224 -32.70 4.02 13.26
N VAL A 225 -32.23 4.93 12.41
CA VAL A 225 -32.53 6.37 12.45
C VAL A 225 -33.30 6.71 11.20
#